data_AF-A0A4S2MNJ6-F1
#
_entry.id   AF-A0A4S2MNJ6-F1
#
_cell.length_a   1.000
_cell.length_b   1.000
_cell.length_c   1.000
_cell.angle_alpha   90.00
_cell.angle_beta   90.00
_cell.angle_gamma   90.00
#
_symmetry.space_group_name_H-M   'P 1'
#
loop_
_entity.id
_entity.type
_entity.pdbx_description
1 polymer ?
#
loop_
_entity_poly.entity_id
_entity_poly.type
_entity_poly.pdbx_seq_one_letter_code
_entity_poly.pdbx_strand_id
1 'polypeptide(L)'
;MRFTLLTTLSLLSALVAAHPTAESSLQKREDQVQTATLVFHGAPVEYTLQVPADGSVVETNNDINVNIIDANDYHAFTNCQFTFGGPQQPTLVQSIDNKTGKQSIIVGPPAPVVSVSCQGMCVPVYGMCYGFDNQWIGPCCNGFCAATRCRPWIAPGNVN
;
A
#
# COMPACT_ATOMS: atom_id res chain seq x y z
N MET A 1 -47.37 52.28 -55.47
CA MET A 1 -47.34 50.86 -55.05
C MET A 1 -46.45 50.75 -53.83
N ARG A 2 -46.97 50.13 -52.76
CA ARG A 2 -46.22 49.74 -51.56
C ARG A 2 -45.21 48.64 -51.92
N PHE A 3 -44.06 48.56 -51.25
CA PHE A 3 -43.62 47.39 -50.48
C PHE A 3 -42.24 47.66 -49.82
N THR A 4 -42.25 47.60 -48.50
CA THR A 4 -41.15 47.47 -47.52
C THR A 4 -40.22 46.29 -47.80
N LEU A 5 -38.94 46.36 -47.42
CA LEU A 5 -38.13 45.24 -46.86
C LEU A 5 -36.75 45.78 -46.40
N LEU A 6 -36.54 45.95 -45.09
CA LEU A 6 -35.81 45.06 -44.16
C LEU A 6 -34.28 45.25 -44.15
N THR A 7 -33.84 46.05 -43.16
CA THR A 7 -32.49 46.09 -42.60
C THR A 7 -32.13 44.76 -41.95
N THR A 8 -31.07 44.10 -42.42
CA THR A 8 -30.48 42.93 -41.75
C THR A 8 -29.18 43.33 -41.06
N LEU A 9 -29.22 43.33 -39.73
CA LEU A 9 -28.09 43.56 -38.83
C LEU A 9 -27.42 42.20 -38.58
N SER A 10 -26.24 41.94 -39.14
CA SER A 10 -25.46 40.72 -38.86
C SER A 10 -24.72 40.87 -37.53
N LEU A 11 -25.23 40.23 -36.48
CA LEU A 11 -24.49 39.93 -35.26
C LEU A 11 -23.93 38.50 -35.37
N LEU A 12 -22.61 38.36 -35.61
CA LEU A 12 -21.91 37.10 -35.39
C LEU A 12 -21.53 37.00 -33.91
N SER A 13 -22.29 36.21 -33.15
CA SER A 13 -21.95 35.81 -31.79
C SER A 13 -20.81 34.78 -31.84
N ALA A 14 -19.65 35.14 -31.28
CA ALA A 14 -18.55 34.20 -31.06
C ALA A 14 -18.92 33.24 -29.92
N LEU A 15 -19.15 31.96 -30.23
CA LEU A 15 -19.21 30.90 -29.22
C LEU A 15 -17.79 30.54 -28.80
N VAL A 16 -17.34 31.04 -27.65
CA VAL A 16 -16.19 30.50 -26.93
C VAL A 16 -16.65 29.21 -26.26
N ALA A 17 -16.26 28.06 -26.79
CA ALA A 17 -16.43 26.78 -26.12
C ALA A 17 -15.46 26.74 -24.91
N ALA A 18 -15.96 27.14 -23.75
CA ALA A 18 -15.32 26.83 -22.48
C ALA A 18 -15.43 25.32 -22.26
N HIS A 19 -14.36 24.60 -22.60
CA HIS A 19 -14.24 23.19 -22.24
C HIS A 19 -14.03 23.15 -20.73
N PRO A 20 -14.90 22.51 -19.94
CA PRO A 20 -14.55 22.21 -18.57
C PRO A 20 -13.34 21.26 -18.63
N THR A 21 -12.17 21.73 -18.20
CA THR A 21 -11.11 20.83 -17.79
C THR A 21 -11.69 19.98 -16.68
N ALA A 22 -12.00 18.72 -17.00
CA ALA A 22 -12.21 17.70 -16.00
C ALA A 22 -10.89 17.60 -15.23
N GLU A 23 -10.77 18.38 -14.16
CA GLU A 23 -9.79 18.13 -13.12
C GLU A 23 -10.11 16.75 -12.60
N SER A 24 -9.37 15.76 -13.10
CA SER A 24 -9.27 14.45 -12.47
C SER A 24 -8.90 14.75 -11.03
N SER A 25 -9.88 14.66 -10.13
CA SER A 25 -9.62 14.77 -8.71
C SER A 25 -8.73 13.59 -8.37
N LEU A 26 -7.42 13.84 -8.36
CA LEU A 26 -6.53 13.15 -7.44
C LEU A 26 -7.09 13.46 -6.06
N GLN A 27 -8.10 12.71 -5.64
CA GLN A 27 -8.58 12.71 -4.27
C GLN A 27 -7.33 12.47 -3.44
N LYS A 28 -6.89 13.52 -2.77
CA LYS A 28 -5.78 13.56 -1.86
C LYS A 28 -5.86 12.36 -0.92
N ARG A 29 -5.07 11.32 -1.23
CA ARG A 29 -4.84 10.15 -0.39
C ARG A 29 -3.79 10.47 0.69
N GLU A 30 -3.66 11.74 1.06
CA GLU A 30 -2.68 12.20 2.05
C GLU A 30 -3.24 12.16 3.49
N ASP A 31 -4.56 11.98 3.69
CA ASP A 31 -5.15 12.15 5.02
C ASP A 31 -5.08 10.90 5.91
N GLN A 32 -4.68 9.73 5.39
CA GLN A 32 -4.50 8.51 6.19
C GLN A 32 -3.27 7.72 5.75
N VAL A 33 -2.12 8.05 6.35
CA VAL A 33 -0.92 7.23 6.33
C VAL A 33 -1.23 5.92 7.07
N GLN A 34 -1.01 4.78 6.42
CA GLN A 34 -1.13 3.48 7.09
C GLN A 34 0.05 3.26 8.02
N THR A 35 -0.14 2.52 9.11
CA THR A 35 0.93 2.13 10.03
C THR A 35 1.11 0.63 9.94
N ALA A 36 2.34 0.17 9.69
CA ALA A 36 2.72 -1.23 9.74
C ALA A 36 3.07 -1.61 11.19
N THR A 37 2.43 -2.66 11.71
CA THR A 37 2.80 -3.25 13.00
C THR A 37 3.74 -4.42 12.77
N LEU A 38 5.01 -4.22 13.07
CA LEU A 38 6.06 -5.19 12.85
C LEU A 38 6.45 -5.85 14.17
N VAL A 39 6.48 -7.18 14.21
CA VAL A 39 6.98 -7.95 15.38
C VAL A 39 8.28 -8.61 15.00
N PHE A 40 9.37 -8.24 15.67
CA PHE A 40 10.71 -8.74 15.44
C PHE A 40 11.02 -9.84 16.44
N HIS A 41 11.43 -11.00 15.95
CA HIS A 41 11.78 -12.17 16.76
C HIS A 41 13.28 -12.42 16.66
N GLY A 42 13.94 -12.59 17.80
CA GLY A 42 15.31 -13.05 17.90
C GLY A 42 15.45 -14.09 19.00
N ALA A 43 15.70 -15.34 18.63
CA ALA A 43 15.85 -16.45 19.57
C ALA A 43 14.66 -16.53 20.59
N PRO A 44 14.79 -16.37 21.93
CA PRO A 44 13.63 -16.42 22.83
C PRO A 44 12.97 -15.04 23.09
N VAL A 45 13.42 -13.97 22.43
CA VAL A 45 12.95 -12.59 22.69
C VAL A 45 12.31 -11.96 21.46
N GLU A 46 11.37 -11.04 21.70
CA GLU A 46 10.68 -10.30 20.66
C GLU A 46 10.44 -8.85 21.06
N TYR A 47 10.24 -7.98 20.06
CA TYR A 47 9.77 -6.61 20.26
C TYR A 47 8.83 -6.18 19.12
N THR A 48 7.94 -5.23 19.40
CA THR A 48 6.99 -4.70 18.42
C THR A 48 7.34 -3.25 18.07
N LEU A 49 7.25 -2.88 16.80
CA LEU A 49 7.44 -1.53 16.30
C LEU A 49 6.27 -1.13 15.40
N GLN A 50 5.80 0.10 15.55
CA GLN A 50 4.84 0.71 14.64
C GLN A 50 5.57 1.66 13.70
N VAL A 51 5.47 1.40 12.39
CA VAL A 51 6.16 2.18 11.36
C VAL A 51 5.14 2.85 10.44
N PRO A 52 5.06 4.18 10.40
CA PRO A 52 4.19 4.87 9.45
C PRO A 52 4.69 4.63 8.02
N ALA A 53 3.75 4.42 7.10
CA ALA A 53 4.03 4.15 5.69
C ALA A 53 4.19 5.42 4.85
N ASP A 54 4.81 6.46 5.43
CA ASP A 54 5.05 7.77 4.81
C ASP A 54 6.48 7.92 4.26
N GLY A 55 7.31 6.89 4.38
CA GLY A 55 8.71 6.89 3.99
C GLY A 55 9.66 7.43 5.06
N SER A 56 9.17 7.87 6.21
CA SER A 56 10.04 8.25 7.33
C SER A 56 10.84 7.06 7.85
N VAL A 57 12.04 7.33 8.36
CA VAL A 57 12.90 6.32 8.96
C VAL A 57 12.60 6.24 10.45
N VAL A 58 12.31 5.03 10.93
CA VAL A 58 12.12 4.73 12.34
C VAL A 58 13.29 3.89 12.83
N GLU A 59 14.05 4.44 13.77
CA GLU A 59 15.13 3.73 14.47
C GLU A 59 14.53 2.70 15.44
N THR A 60 15.02 1.46 15.39
CA THR A 60 14.53 0.38 16.27
C THR A 60 15.09 0.51 17.68
N ASN A 61 16.31 1.08 17.81
CA ASN A 61 17.08 1.17 19.05
C ASN A 61 17.16 -0.16 19.81
N ASN A 62 17.39 -1.27 19.09
CA ASN A 62 17.39 -2.61 19.66
C ASN A 62 18.50 -3.49 19.05
N ASP A 63 19.28 -4.15 19.90
CA ASP A 63 20.43 -4.98 19.51
C ASP A 63 20.09 -6.48 19.34
N ILE A 64 18.80 -6.86 19.41
CA ILE A 64 18.37 -8.24 19.21
C ILE A 64 18.70 -8.70 17.78
N ASN A 65 19.39 -9.84 17.66
CA ASN A 65 19.61 -10.50 16.38
C ASN A 65 18.31 -11.11 15.87
N VAL A 66 17.64 -10.42 14.94
CA VAL A 66 16.34 -10.80 14.40
C VAL A 66 16.49 -11.91 13.37
N ASN A 67 15.71 -12.97 13.49
CA ASN A 67 15.62 -14.06 12.52
C ASN A 67 14.24 -14.15 11.83
N ILE A 68 13.20 -13.55 12.39
CA ILE A 68 11.85 -13.48 11.81
C ILE A 68 11.24 -12.09 12.08
N ILE A 69 10.55 -11.52 11.10
CA ILE A 69 9.77 -10.28 11.24
C ILE A 69 8.34 -10.57 10.79
N ASP A 70 7.37 -10.48 11.67
CA ASP A 70 5.96 -10.61 11.30
C ASP A 70 5.36 -9.27 10.88
N ALA A 71 4.53 -9.30 9.84
CA ALA A 71 3.84 -8.12 9.30
C ALA A 71 2.44 -8.53 8.80
N ASN A 72 1.51 -8.70 9.73
CA ASN A 72 0.18 -9.25 9.45
C ASN A 72 -0.85 -8.20 9.03
N ASP A 73 -0.56 -6.92 9.20
CA ASP A 73 -1.42 -5.79 8.87
C ASP A 73 -0.91 -4.96 7.68
N TYR A 74 0.26 -5.31 7.13
CA TYR A 74 0.92 -4.57 6.07
C TYR A 74 1.77 -5.46 5.17
N HIS A 75 1.91 -5.10 3.88
CA HIS A 75 2.73 -5.86 2.93
C HIS A 75 4.22 -5.47 3.04
N ALA A 76 4.81 -5.70 4.22
CA ALA A 76 6.12 -5.17 4.59
C ALA A 76 7.28 -5.73 3.75
N PHE A 77 7.15 -6.94 3.19
CA PHE A 77 8.22 -7.54 2.39
C PHE A 77 8.56 -6.70 1.14
N THR A 78 7.56 -6.07 0.51
CA THR A 78 7.77 -5.21 -0.66
C THR A 78 7.75 -3.72 -0.34
N ASN A 79 7.05 -3.34 0.72
CA ASN A 79 6.77 -1.93 1.02
C ASN A 79 7.63 -1.36 2.15
N CYS A 80 8.45 -2.16 2.81
CA CYS A 80 9.37 -1.68 3.84
C CYS A 80 10.83 -2.00 3.49
N GLN A 81 11.68 -1.02 3.71
CA GLN A 81 13.13 -1.16 3.68
C GLN A 81 13.62 -1.38 5.12
N PHE A 82 14.32 -2.49 5.32
CA PHE A 82 15.00 -2.80 6.57
C PHE A 82 16.49 -2.49 6.40
N THR A 83 17.07 -1.79 7.37
CA THR A 83 18.50 -1.56 7.47
C THR A 83 19.04 -2.41 8.60
N PHE A 84 19.96 -3.32 8.27
CA PHE A 84 20.58 -4.20 9.25
C PHE A 84 21.97 -3.69 9.64
N GLY A 85 22.28 -3.87 10.92
CA GLY A 85 23.61 -3.66 11.47
C GLY A 85 24.51 -4.87 11.25
N GLY A 86 25.81 -4.66 11.48
CA GLY A 86 26.82 -5.71 11.37
C GLY A 86 27.54 -5.78 10.02
N PRO A 87 28.50 -6.71 9.89
CA PRO A 87 29.42 -6.75 8.75
C PRO A 87 28.81 -7.33 7.47
N GLN A 88 27.68 -8.05 7.57
CA GLN A 88 27.03 -8.71 6.43
C GLN A 88 25.55 -8.36 6.40
N GLN A 89 25.06 -7.98 5.23
CA GLN A 89 23.63 -7.73 5.03
C GLN A 89 22.88 -9.06 4.92
N PRO A 90 21.83 -9.29 5.72
CA PRO A 90 21.01 -10.48 5.63
C PRO A 90 20.28 -10.60 4.30
N THR A 91 19.98 -11.83 3.93
CA THR A 91 18.99 -12.14 2.91
C THR A 91 17.61 -12.19 3.56
N LEU A 92 16.62 -11.61 2.87
CA LEU A 92 15.23 -11.60 3.28
C LEU A 92 14.42 -12.52 2.39
N VAL A 93 13.55 -13.33 2.99
CA VAL A 93 12.62 -14.20 2.27
C VAL A 93 11.23 -14.06 2.87
N GLN A 94 10.22 -13.85 2.03
CA GLN A 94 8.83 -13.88 2.46
C GLN A 94 8.41 -15.30 2.81
N SER A 95 7.75 -15.46 3.95
CA SER A 95 7.14 -16.71 4.40
C SER A 95 5.68 -16.45 4.75
N ILE A 96 4.82 -17.40 4.37
CA ILE A 96 3.40 -17.36 4.65
C ILE A 96 3.03 -18.68 5.33
N ASP A 97 2.46 -18.60 6.52
CA ASP A 97 1.91 -19.76 7.19
C ASP A 97 0.53 -20.08 6.59
N ASN A 98 0.45 -21.16 5.81
CA ASN A 98 -0.78 -21.58 5.14
C ASN A 98 -1.87 -22.10 6.10
N LYS A 99 -1.57 -22.30 7.39
CA LYS A 99 -2.55 -22.69 8.41
C LYS A 99 -3.12 -21.49 9.15
N THR A 100 -2.27 -20.53 9.52
CA THR A 100 -2.66 -19.35 10.31
C THR A 100 -2.87 -18.09 9.47
N GLY A 101 -2.42 -18.08 8.21
CA GLY A 101 -2.44 -16.91 7.33
C GLY A 101 -1.44 -15.84 7.72
N LYS A 102 -0.51 -16.17 8.62
CA LYS A 102 0.50 -15.25 9.14
C LYS A 102 1.53 -14.96 8.05
N GLN A 103 1.83 -13.68 7.86
CA GLN A 103 2.88 -13.22 6.95
C GLN A 103 4.12 -12.83 7.75
N SER A 104 5.25 -13.41 7.36
CA SER A 104 6.54 -13.18 8.00
C SER A 104 7.65 -12.97 6.97
N ILE A 105 8.74 -12.33 7.40
CA ILE A 105 9.98 -12.15 6.65
C ILE A 105 11.06 -12.89 7.42
N ILE A 106 11.68 -13.88 6.78
CA ILE A 106 12.79 -14.63 7.35
C ILE A 106 14.09 -13.87 7.07
N VAL A 107 14.90 -13.69 8.10
CA VAL A 107 16.16 -12.93 8.06
C VAL A 107 17.32 -13.91 8.25
N GLY A 108 18.18 -14.06 7.25
CA GLY A 108 19.30 -15.00 7.26
C GLY A 108 20.60 -14.42 6.72
N PRO A 109 21.72 -14.42 7.48
CA PRO A 109 21.83 -14.81 8.89
C PRO A 109 21.10 -13.84 9.84
N PRO A 110 20.78 -14.24 11.09
CA PRO A 110 20.16 -13.35 12.07
C PRO A 110 21.04 -12.13 12.35
N ALA A 111 20.46 -10.94 12.35
CA ALA A 111 21.17 -9.67 12.52
C ALA A 111 20.29 -8.61 13.18
N PRO A 112 20.87 -7.59 13.84
CA PRO A 112 20.09 -6.51 14.43
C PRO A 112 19.53 -5.62 13.32
N VAL A 113 18.24 -5.31 13.40
CA VAL A 113 17.61 -4.29 12.55
C VAL A 113 17.89 -2.95 13.20
N VAL A 114 18.58 -2.04 12.51
CA VAL A 114 18.91 -0.69 13.01
C VAL A 114 17.76 0.26 12.78
N SER A 115 17.17 0.23 11.59
CA SER A 115 16.05 1.09 11.24
C SER A 115 15.15 0.45 10.18
N VAL A 116 13.93 0.99 10.09
CA VAL A 116 12.90 0.58 9.15
C VAL A 116 12.27 1.83 8.54
N SER A 117 12.04 1.80 7.24
CA SER A 117 11.22 2.78 6.55
C SER A 117 10.18 2.04 5.73
N CYS A 118 8.90 2.38 5.90
CA CYS A 118 7.82 1.80 5.11
C CYS A 118 7.23 2.89 4.22
N GLN A 119 6.84 2.53 3.00
CA GLN A 119 6.20 3.44 2.07
C GLN A 119 5.09 2.76 1.28
N GLY A 120 4.03 3.53 1.04
CA GLY A 120 2.96 3.14 0.17
C GLY A 120 1.79 2.59 0.96
N MET A 121 0.99 1.77 0.30
CA MET A 121 -0.33 1.41 0.80
C MET A 121 -0.70 0.02 0.36
N CYS A 122 -1.57 -0.60 1.15
CA CYS A 122 -2.18 -1.86 0.83
C CYS A 122 -3.66 -1.85 1.20
N VAL A 123 -4.41 -2.75 0.55
CA VAL A 123 -5.83 -2.92 0.76
C VAL A 123 -6.03 -4.00 1.84
N PRO A 124 -6.86 -3.74 2.86
CA PRO A 124 -7.14 -4.76 3.87
C PRO A 124 -7.82 -5.99 3.26
N VAL A 125 -7.77 -7.11 3.97
CA VAL A 125 -8.45 -8.35 3.56
C VAL A 125 -9.94 -8.05 3.30
N TYR A 126 -10.50 -8.65 2.24
CA TYR A 126 -11.84 -8.40 1.70
C TYR A 126 -12.08 -7.03 1.05
N GLY A 127 -11.14 -6.09 1.14
CA GLY A 127 -11.18 -4.84 0.39
C GLY A 127 -11.02 -5.05 -1.11
N MET A 128 -11.31 -4.01 -1.90
CA MET A 128 -11.19 -4.05 -3.36
C MET A 128 -9.75 -3.80 -3.80
N CYS A 129 -9.12 -4.80 -4.41
CA CYS A 129 -7.81 -4.65 -5.06
C CYS A 129 -7.94 -4.17 -6.52
N TYR A 130 -9.10 -4.40 -7.14
CA TYR A 130 -9.50 -3.78 -8.40
C TYR A 130 -10.85 -3.08 -8.27
N GLY A 131 -10.96 -1.91 -8.88
CA GLY A 131 -12.21 -1.17 -9.07
C GLY A 131 -13.21 -1.92 -9.98
N PHE A 132 -14.46 -1.47 -9.99
CA PHE A 132 -15.48 -2.00 -10.90
C PHE A 132 -15.18 -1.71 -12.39
N ASP A 133 -14.30 -0.76 -12.64
CA ASP A 133 -13.74 -0.35 -13.92
C ASP A 133 -12.43 -1.08 -14.26
N ASN A 134 -12.08 -2.13 -13.51
CA ASN A 134 -10.79 -2.83 -13.59
C ASN A 134 -9.57 -1.93 -13.30
N GLN A 135 -9.73 -0.81 -12.60
CA GLN A 135 -8.59 0.00 -12.14
C GLN A 135 -7.87 -0.70 -10.97
N TRP A 136 -6.54 -0.80 -11.05
CA TRP A 136 -5.73 -1.31 -9.94
C TRP A 136 -5.75 -0.32 -8.76
N ILE A 137 -6.17 -0.80 -7.59
CA ILE A 137 -6.25 0.01 -6.36
C ILE A 137 -4.99 -0.17 -5.50
N GLY A 138 -4.47 -1.40 -5.40
CA GLY A 138 -3.28 -1.69 -4.62
C GLY A 138 -3.16 -3.15 -4.19
N PRO A 139 -1.97 -3.54 -3.70
CA PRO A 139 -1.73 -4.89 -3.20
C PRO A 139 -2.53 -5.16 -1.92
N CYS A 140 -2.77 -6.42 -1.60
CA CYS A 140 -3.44 -6.79 -0.35
C CYS A 140 -2.45 -6.81 0.81
N CYS A 141 -2.84 -6.27 1.98
CA CYS A 141 -1.92 -6.14 3.13
C CYS A 141 -1.43 -7.49 3.66
N ASN A 142 -2.34 -8.46 3.75
CA ASN A 142 -2.06 -9.81 4.22
C ASN A 142 -2.89 -10.81 3.42
N GLY A 143 -2.49 -11.02 2.17
CA GLY A 143 -3.24 -11.87 1.25
C GLY A 143 -2.90 -11.64 -0.21
N PHE A 144 -3.74 -12.19 -1.07
CA PHE A 144 -3.63 -12.02 -2.52
C PHE A 144 -4.92 -11.45 -3.11
N CYS A 145 -4.79 -10.82 -4.26
CA CYS A 145 -5.95 -10.31 -5.00
C CYS A 145 -6.57 -11.45 -5.83
N ALA A 146 -7.85 -11.75 -5.60
CA ALA A 146 -8.61 -12.73 -6.37
C ALA A 146 -9.88 -12.08 -6.93
N ALA A 147 -10.01 -12.09 -8.27
CA ALA A 147 -10.97 -11.27 -8.99
C ALA A 147 -10.79 -9.78 -8.63
N THR A 148 -11.76 -9.17 -7.94
CA THR A 148 -11.71 -7.75 -7.56
C THR A 148 -11.42 -7.52 -6.09
N ARG A 149 -11.22 -8.57 -5.29
CA ARG A 149 -11.09 -8.45 -3.83
C ARG A 149 -9.89 -9.17 -3.25
N CYS A 150 -9.37 -8.61 -2.16
CA CYS A 150 -8.35 -9.23 -1.35
C CYS A 150 -8.90 -10.46 -0.63
N ARG A 151 -8.15 -11.56 -0.69
CA ARG A 151 -8.41 -12.80 0.04
C ARG A 151 -7.27 -13.07 1.00
N PRO A 152 -7.55 -13.61 2.19
CA PRO A 152 -6.48 -14.04 3.08
C PRO A 152 -5.67 -15.16 2.43
N TRP A 153 -4.46 -15.40 2.93
CA TRP A 153 -3.62 -16.51 2.46
C TRP A 153 -4.21 -17.90 2.71
N ILE A 154 -5.11 -18.01 3.68
CA ILE A 154 -5.78 -19.27 4.01
C ILE A 154 -7.01 -19.45 3.12
N ALA A 155 -7.14 -20.63 2.51
CA ALA A 155 -8.37 -21.01 1.82
C ALA A 155 -9.55 -21.15 2.80
N PRO A 156 -10.77 -20.69 2.46
CA PRO A 156 -11.95 -20.94 3.28
C PRO A 156 -12.17 -22.45 3.42
N GLY A 157 -11.92 -22.99 4.62
CA GLY A 157 -12.00 -24.43 4.92
C GLY A 157 -10.84 -25.00 5.76
N ASN A 158 -9.74 -24.26 5.91
CA ASN A 158 -8.58 -24.68 6.73
C ASN A 158 -8.59 -24.08 8.15
N VAL A 159 -9.77 -23.74 8.67
CA VAL A 159 -9.95 -23.40 10.09
C VAL A 159 -10.34 -24.67 10.84
N ASN A 160 -9.36 -25.30 11.51
CA ASN A 160 -9.64 -26.31 12.53
C ASN A 160 -9.63 -25.64 13.89
#